data_AF-A0A3N0EL48-F1
#
_entry.id   AF-A0A3N0EL48-F1
#
_cell.length_a   1.000
_cell.length_b   1.000
_cell.length_c   1.000
_cell.angle_alpha   90.00
_cell.angle_beta   90.00
_cell.angle_gamma   90.00
#
_symmetry.space_group_name_H-M   'P 1'
#
loop_
_entity.id
_entity.type
_entity.pdbx_description
1 polymer ?
#
loop_
_entity_poly.entity_id
_entity_poly.type
_entity_poly.pdbx_seq_one_letter_code
_entity_poly.pdbx_strand_id
1 'polypeptide(L)'
;MLEIQKNIYDFIVALDYEIKADNLHFSYDANLEDYLKRAGIEFEKVRTEEINIDYSNLGFKVFENANDYLTEGNVRKEGNILILNFDETTISRIDNNSYVDFELKESFYFFSNAKNYLDFIDFLKAQDQETEDAFHFIDYANGINRKIVLTSLTEKSRLILKYYKEIPNFSSKIDYSRSFNQFKNCFAQENQNLPKFLKSSLIKYASRCQYNERTKLVFENLSSIVDDAKMTFEIFINNLSIDKIRKDYDDYKSQYFNEVAEILKKITQQIIGFPVVIASTLFAIEKVKGNPIFLWILAGVILITTVYLILLLNMNYKDLDYVKHLSDRDYDSIKGNNFFVKFPDEFVVFQKIKNRISTRIRNLLIVCESYFWILGVSNTIMICLMLHHLEVPNMGIVFIGLAILTIMIITRNKIWDEKSVT
;
A
#
# COMPACT_ATOMS: atom_id res chain seq x y z
N MET A 1 -3.19 46.93 -24.05
CA MET A 1 -3.58 46.89 -22.62
C MET A 1 -2.47 47.44 -21.71
N LEU A 2 -1.25 46.90 -21.76
CA LEU A 2 -0.13 47.41 -20.93
C LEU A 2 0.12 48.92 -21.09
N GLU A 3 0.18 49.38 -22.34
CA GLU A 3 0.32 50.81 -22.65
C GLU A 3 -0.84 51.64 -22.10
N ILE A 4 -2.06 51.09 -22.09
CA ILE A 4 -3.23 51.78 -21.55
C ILE A 4 -3.09 51.97 -20.04
N GLN A 5 -2.73 50.91 -19.32
CA GLN A 5 -2.52 50.99 -17.88
C GLN A 5 -1.37 51.93 -17.50
N LYS A 6 -0.28 51.94 -18.29
CA LYS A 6 0.84 52.85 -18.09
C LYS A 6 0.43 54.31 -18.25
N ASN A 7 -0.26 54.65 -19.35
CA ASN A 7 -0.72 56.00 -19.57
C ASN A 7 -1.73 56.45 -18.51
N ILE A 8 -2.67 55.57 -18.11
CA ILE A 8 -3.62 55.87 -17.02
C ILE A 8 -2.89 56.09 -15.70
N TYR A 9 -1.86 55.28 -15.40
CA TYR A 9 -1.02 55.49 -14.21
C TYR A 9 -0.30 56.85 -14.25
N ASP A 10 0.26 57.25 -15.39
CA ASP A 10 0.91 58.55 -15.53
C ASP A 10 -0.07 59.71 -15.25
N PHE A 11 -1.35 59.58 -15.66
CA PHE A 11 -2.39 60.55 -15.30
C PHE A 11 -2.77 60.51 -13.82
N ILE A 12 -2.83 59.33 -13.19
CA ILE A 12 -3.05 59.17 -11.75
C ILE A 12 -1.95 59.86 -10.93
N VAL A 13 -0.71 59.80 -11.39
CA VAL A 13 0.43 60.48 -10.73
C VAL A 13 0.37 61.99 -10.93
N ALA A 14 -0.11 62.46 -12.09
CA ALA A 14 -0.09 63.87 -12.47
C ALA A 14 -1.31 64.68 -12.03
N LEU A 15 -2.47 64.03 -11.86
CA LEU A 15 -3.76 64.67 -11.64
C LEU A 15 -4.35 64.25 -10.29
N ASP A 16 -5.28 65.06 -9.78
CA ASP A 16 -6.11 64.66 -8.65
C ASP A 16 -7.14 63.62 -9.10
N TYR A 17 -7.25 62.51 -8.34
CA TYR A 17 -8.05 61.35 -8.70
C TYR A 17 -8.75 60.74 -7.49
N GLU A 18 -9.87 60.06 -7.73
CA GLU A 18 -10.60 59.30 -6.71
C GLU A 18 -10.96 57.91 -7.27
N ILE A 19 -10.57 56.85 -6.56
CA ILE A 19 -10.92 55.47 -6.91
C ILE A 19 -12.27 55.12 -6.28
N LYS A 20 -13.29 54.87 -7.12
CA LYS A 20 -14.61 54.39 -6.68
C LYS A 20 -14.78 52.92 -7.04
N ALA A 21 -15.86 52.30 -6.52
CA ALA A 21 -16.12 50.87 -6.68
C ALA A 21 -16.31 50.43 -8.14
N ASP A 22 -16.94 51.29 -8.95
CA ASP A 22 -17.35 50.98 -10.31
C ASP A 22 -16.64 51.84 -11.38
N ASN A 23 -16.00 52.93 -10.95
CA ASN A 23 -15.34 53.87 -11.85
C ASN A 23 -14.15 54.59 -11.23
N LEU A 24 -13.40 55.28 -12.09
CA LEU A 24 -12.24 56.09 -11.76
C LEU A 24 -12.55 57.55 -12.08
N HIS A 25 -12.42 58.42 -11.08
CA HIS A 25 -12.71 59.85 -11.19
C HIS A 25 -11.41 60.63 -11.28
N PHE A 26 -11.35 61.60 -12.19
CA PHE A 26 -10.26 62.54 -12.34
C PHE A 26 -10.78 63.98 -12.36
N SER A 27 -9.98 64.91 -11.86
CA SER A 27 -10.10 66.31 -12.25
C SER A 27 -9.97 66.45 -13.78
N TYR A 28 -10.78 67.32 -14.39
CA TYR A 28 -10.78 67.53 -15.83
C TYR A 28 -9.40 68.00 -16.31
N ASP A 29 -8.85 67.26 -17.28
CA ASP A 29 -7.64 67.61 -18.00
C ASP A 29 -7.83 67.34 -19.50
N ALA A 30 -7.41 68.30 -20.33
CA ALA A 30 -7.60 68.22 -21.78
C ALA A 30 -6.74 67.11 -22.42
N ASN A 31 -5.57 66.79 -21.84
CA ASN A 31 -4.70 65.74 -22.35
C ASN A 31 -5.27 64.36 -22.01
N LEU A 32 -5.83 64.19 -20.80
CA LEU A 32 -6.56 62.98 -20.42
C LEU A 32 -7.75 62.75 -21.36
N GLU A 33 -8.57 63.77 -21.61
CA GLU A 33 -9.71 63.66 -22.54
C GLU A 33 -9.26 63.25 -23.96
N ASP A 34 -8.24 63.90 -24.51
CA ASP A 34 -7.72 63.59 -25.84
C ASP A 34 -7.17 62.16 -25.92
N TYR A 35 -6.44 61.75 -24.88
CA TYR A 35 -5.94 60.38 -24.76
C TYR A 35 -7.08 59.35 -24.75
N LEU A 36 -8.11 59.55 -23.92
CA LEU A 36 -9.24 58.63 -23.82
C LEU A 36 -9.98 58.50 -25.15
N LYS A 37 -10.20 59.61 -25.87
CA LYS A 37 -10.78 59.59 -27.22
C LYS A 37 -9.93 58.82 -28.21
N ARG A 38 -8.61 59.04 -28.22
CA ARG A 38 -7.66 58.33 -29.12
C ARG A 38 -7.58 56.84 -28.80
N ALA A 39 -7.65 56.48 -27.52
CA ALA A 39 -7.63 55.10 -27.06
C ALA A 39 -8.98 54.38 -27.24
N GLY A 40 -10.04 55.09 -27.62
CA GLY A 40 -11.39 54.54 -27.78
C GLY A 40 -12.05 54.15 -26.46
N ILE A 41 -11.69 54.83 -25.36
CA ILE A 41 -12.25 54.59 -24.02
C ILE A 41 -13.41 55.56 -23.80
N GLU A 42 -14.60 55.02 -23.53
CA GLU A 42 -15.79 55.82 -23.22
C GLU A 42 -15.69 56.40 -21.80
N PHE A 43 -16.02 57.70 -21.66
CA PHE A 43 -16.01 58.43 -20.40
C PHE A 43 -17.17 59.42 -20.32
N GLU A 44 -17.56 59.78 -19.10
CA GLU A 44 -18.60 60.78 -18.81
C GLU A 44 -17.94 62.06 -18.28
N LYS A 45 -18.43 63.23 -18.73
CA LYS A 45 -18.04 64.53 -18.16
C LYS A 45 -19.06 64.97 -17.12
N VAL A 46 -18.62 65.21 -15.89
CA VAL A 46 -19.49 65.73 -14.83
C VAL A 46 -19.21 67.22 -14.66
N ARG A 47 -20.23 68.06 -14.94
CA ARG A 47 -20.23 69.52 -14.68
C ARG A 47 -18.99 70.28 -15.19
N THR A 48 -18.41 69.85 -16.31
CA THR A 48 -17.18 70.40 -16.94
C THR A 48 -15.89 70.35 -16.11
N GLU A 49 -15.96 69.87 -14.88
CA GLU A 49 -14.84 69.89 -13.93
C GLU A 49 -14.22 68.51 -13.72
N GLU A 50 -14.94 67.44 -14.06
CA GLU A 50 -14.52 66.07 -13.76
C GLU A 50 -14.70 65.13 -14.97
N ILE A 51 -13.82 64.14 -15.05
CA ILE A 51 -13.89 63.02 -15.99
C ILE A 51 -14.11 61.74 -15.18
N ASN A 52 -15.18 61.03 -15.51
CA ASN A 52 -15.53 59.76 -14.92
C ASN A 52 -15.37 58.63 -15.94
N ILE A 53 -14.66 57.57 -15.58
CA ILE A 53 -14.38 56.43 -16.47
C ILE A 53 -14.81 55.13 -15.79
N ASP A 54 -15.82 54.47 -16.33
CA ASP A 54 -16.27 53.17 -15.83
C ASP A 54 -15.23 52.08 -16.11
N TYR A 55 -15.02 51.17 -15.15
CA TYR A 55 -14.04 50.08 -15.32
C TYR A 55 -14.38 49.13 -16.47
N SER A 56 -15.66 49.03 -16.86
CA SER A 56 -16.08 48.28 -18.05
C SER A 56 -15.46 48.83 -19.33
N ASN A 57 -15.30 50.16 -19.40
CA ASN A 57 -14.77 50.85 -20.57
C ASN A 57 -13.25 50.85 -20.58
N LEU A 58 -12.62 50.87 -19.39
CA LEU A 58 -11.16 50.71 -19.25
C LEU A 58 -10.66 49.31 -19.59
N GLY A 59 -11.48 48.28 -19.31
CA GLY A 59 -11.09 46.87 -19.48
C GLY A 59 -10.14 46.35 -18.39
N PHE A 60 -9.91 47.13 -17.32
CA PHE A 60 -9.17 46.72 -16.12
C PHE A 60 -9.67 47.47 -14.88
N LYS A 61 -9.42 46.91 -13.70
CA LYS A 61 -9.72 47.55 -12.41
C LYS A 61 -8.47 48.16 -11.79
N VAL A 62 -8.64 49.29 -11.10
CA VAL A 62 -7.57 49.97 -10.36
C VAL A 62 -7.81 49.79 -8.87
N PHE A 63 -6.75 49.50 -8.12
CA PHE A 63 -6.73 49.43 -6.67
C PHE A 63 -5.63 50.33 -6.12
N GLU A 64 -5.89 51.01 -5.01
CA GLU A 64 -4.91 51.90 -4.41
C GLU A 64 -3.73 51.10 -3.84
N ASN A 65 -4.05 50.05 -3.07
CA ASN A 65 -3.04 49.19 -2.46
C ASN A 65 -3.35 47.69 -2.61
N ALA A 66 -2.36 46.87 -2.23
CA ALA A 66 -2.45 45.41 -2.29
C ALA A 66 -3.65 44.83 -1.52
N ASN A 67 -3.95 45.40 -0.35
CA ASN A 67 -4.98 44.87 0.55
C ASN A 67 -6.39 45.08 -0.03
N ASP A 68 -6.62 46.17 -0.77
CA ASP A 68 -7.89 46.43 -1.45
C ASP A 68 -8.20 45.34 -2.50
N TYR A 69 -7.16 44.88 -3.19
CA TYR A 69 -7.27 43.77 -4.13
C TYR A 69 -7.44 42.41 -3.43
N LEU A 70 -6.78 42.20 -2.28
CA LEU A 70 -6.77 40.93 -1.54
C LEU A 70 -8.09 40.64 -0.81
N THR A 71 -9.20 40.70 -1.52
CA THR A 71 -10.52 40.25 -1.07
C THR A 71 -11.05 39.15 -1.97
N GLU A 72 -11.81 38.22 -1.41
CA GLU A 72 -12.41 37.10 -2.14
C GLU A 72 -13.17 37.55 -3.39
N GLY A 73 -13.93 38.65 -3.30
CA GLY A 73 -14.72 39.17 -4.41
C GLY A 73 -13.87 39.76 -5.54
N ASN A 74 -12.69 40.32 -5.24
CA ASN A 74 -11.82 40.93 -6.22
C ASN A 74 -10.91 39.88 -6.89
N VAL A 75 -10.34 38.96 -6.11
CA VAL A 75 -9.44 37.91 -6.63
C VAL A 75 -10.18 36.90 -7.53
N ARG A 76 -11.45 36.60 -7.24
CA ARG A 76 -12.27 35.72 -8.09
C ARG A 76 -12.65 36.34 -9.43
N LYS A 77 -12.68 37.67 -9.52
CA LYS A 77 -12.99 38.35 -10.79
C LYS A 77 -11.82 38.15 -11.74
N GLU A 78 -12.09 37.49 -12.86
CA GLU A 78 -11.15 37.44 -13.96
C GLU A 78 -11.08 38.82 -14.64
N GLY A 79 -9.91 39.18 -15.13
CA GLY A 79 -9.68 40.47 -15.77
C GLY A 79 -8.32 41.08 -15.44
N ASN A 80 -8.04 42.17 -16.13
CA ASN A 80 -6.82 42.93 -15.98
C ASN A 80 -6.91 43.82 -14.73
N ILE A 81 -5.79 43.97 -14.03
CA ILE A 81 -5.73 44.67 -12.75
C ILE A 81 -4.52 45.60 -12.76
N LEU A 82 -4.67 46.76 -12.14
CA LEU A 82 -3.60 47.69 -11.80
C LEU A 82 -3.68 48.00 -10.30
N ILE A 83 -2.57 47.86 -9.59
CA ILE A 83 -2.43 48.23 -8.18
C ILE A 83 -1.36 49.31 -8.10
N LEU A 84 -1.75 50.48 -7.62
CA LEU A 84 -0.92 51.68 -7.68
C LEU A 84 0.27 51.60 -6.72
N ASN A 85 0.04 51.09 -5.50
CA ASN A 85 1.04 51.01 -4.45
C ASN A 85 1.13 49.59 -3.85
N PHE A 86 2.21 48.89 -4.20
CA PHE A 86 2.66 47.64 -3.61
C PHE A 86 4.11 47.82 -3.18
N ASP A 87 4.35 48.03 -1.89
CA ASP A 87 5.69 48.28 -1.33
C ASP A 87 6.48 49.34 -2.14
N GLU A 88 5.84 50.49 -2.42
CA GLU A 88 6.40 51.60 -3.22
C GLU A 88 6.55 51.33 -4.73
N THR A 89 6.07 50.20 -5.23
CA THR A 89 6.07 49.85 -6.67
C THR A 89 4.65 49.68 -7.22
N THR A 90 4.48 49.83 -8.53
CA THR A 90 3.19 49.58 -9.18
C THR A 90 3.17 48.17 -9.74
N ILE A 91 2.10 47.43 -9.51
CA ILE A 91 1.97 46.06 -10.01
C ILE A 91 0.71 45.90 -10.85
N SER A 92 0.80 45.07 -11.87
CA SER A 92 -0.29 44.85 -12.82
C SER A 92 -0.43 43.38 -13.18
N ARG A 93 -1.67 42.97 -13.45
CA ARG A 93 -1.99 41.68 -14.08
C ARG A 93 -2.62 41.95 -15.43
N ILE A 94 -2.03 41.43 -16.50
CA ILE A 94 -2.59 41.51 -17.86
C ILE A 94 -2.54 40.14 -18.50
N ASP A 95 -3.70 39.60 -18.89
CA ASP A 95 -3.82 38.29 -19.55
C ASP A 95 -3.07 37.17 -18.79
N ASN A 96 -3.20 37.16 -17.46
CA ASN A 96 -2.52 36.27 -16.51
C ASN A 96 -1.00 36.49 -16.33
N ASN A 97 -0.40 37.47 -17.02
CA ASN A 97 0.98 37.86 -16.81
C ASN A 97 1.09 38.95 -15.75
N SER A 98 2.12 38.85 -14.90
CA SER A 98 2.41 39.82 -13.85
C SER A 98 3.45 40.83 -14.33
N TYR A 99 3.18 42.11 -14.07
CA TYR A 99 4.09 43.21 -14.36
C TYR A 99 4.40 43.96 -13.06
N VAL A 100 5.66 44.38 -12.90
CA VAL A 100 6.13 45.26 -11.81
C VAL A 100 6.75 46.47 -12.47
N ASP A 101 6.25 47.66 -12.17
CA ASP A 101 6.58 48.92 -12.83
C ASP A 101 6.46 48.82 -14.36
N PHE A 102 5.41 48.11 -14.80
CA PHE A 102 5.11 47.82 -16.21
C PHE A 102 6.14 46.93 -16.93
N GLU A 103 7.08 46.32 -16.20
CA GLU A 103 8.00 45.31 -16.73
C GLU A 103 7.51 43.90 -16.41
N LEU A 104 7.51 43.01 -17.40
CA LEU A 104 7.10 41.62 -17.23
C LEU A 104 8.03 40.92 -16.22
N LYS A 105 7.46 40.38 -15.14
CA LYS A 105 8.21 39.58 -14.15
C LYS A 105 7.59 38.20 -14.01
N GLU A 106 8.19 37.22 -14.68
CA GLU A 106 7.76 35.82 -14.63
C GLU A 106 7.82 35.23 -13.22
N SER A 107 8.78 35.68 -12.40
CA SER A 107 8.96 35.22 -11.02
C SER A 107 8.16 36.03 -9.98
N PHE A 108 7.07 36.69 -10.38
CA PHE A 108 6.19 37.47 -9.49
C PHE A 108 4.82 36.81 -9.35
N TYR A 109 4.61 36.17 -8.19
CA TYR A 109 3.48 35.25 -7.95
C TYR A 109 2.36 35.86 -7.08
N PHE A 110 2.32 37.17 -6.86
CA PHE A 110 1.31 37.82 -6.01
C PHE A 110 -0.13 37.45 -6.42
N PHE A 111 -0.48 37.66 -7.69
CA PHE A 111 -1.83 37.38 -8.19
C PHE A 111 -2.17 35.89 -8.21
N SER A 112 -1.22 35.05 -8.62
CA SER A 112 -1.43 33.59 -8.70
C SER A 112 -1.55 32.97 -7.32
N ASN A 113 -0.75 33.42 -6.34
CA ASN A 113 -0.84 32.94 -4.96
C ASN A 113 -2.17 33.28 -4.30
N ALA A 114 -2.68 34.50 -4.52
CA ALA A 114 -3.99 34.90 -4.03
C ALA A 114 -5.10 34.01 -4.60
N LYS A 115 -5.04 33.70 -5.90
CA LYS A 115 -5.99 32.78 -6.56
C LYS A 115 -5.86 31.34 -6.02
N ASN A 116 -4.65 30.80 -5.96
CA ASN A 116 -4.38 29.45 -5.44
C ASN A 116 -4.84 29.28 -3.99
N TYR A 117 -4.75 30.32 -3.16
CA TYR A 117 -5.27 30.28 -1.79
C TYR A 117 -6.79 30.11 -1.76
N LEU A 118 -7.53 30.86 -2.60
CA LEU A 118 -8.98 30.68 -2.70
C LEU A 118 -9.34 29.29 -3.23
N ASP A 119 -8.64 28.83 -4.27
CA ASP A 119 -8.83 27.49 -4.83
C ASP A 119 -8.53 26.40 -3.80
N PHE A 120 -7.56 26.61 -2.92
CA PHE A 120 -7.29 25.72 -1.78
C PHE A 120 -8.44 25.69 -0.79
N ILE A 121 -8.98 26.84 -0.41
CA ILE A 121 -10.15 26.91 0.49
C ILE A 121 -11.35 26.21 -0.15
N ASP A 122 -11.61 26.43 -1.43
CA ASP A 122 -12.73 25.81 -2.13
C ASP A 122 -12.52 24.30 -2.31
N PHE A 123 -11.29 23.87 -2.60
CA PHE A 123 -10.94 22.47 -2.64
C PHE A 123 -11.24 21.78 -1.31
N LEU A 124 -10.83 22.38 -0.17
CA LEU A 124 -11.14 21.84 1.15
C LEU A 124 -12.66 21.76 1.38
N LYS A 125 -13.42 22.80 1.05
CA LYS A 125 -14.89 22.76 1.16
C LYS A 125 -15.51 21.64 0.32
N ALA A 126 -14.98 21.39 -0.88
CA ALA A 126 -15.48 20.34 -1.77
C ALA A 126 -15.21 18.91 -1.26
N GLN A 127 -14.31 18.75 -0.26
CA GLN A 127 -14.07 17.50 0.44
C GLN A 127 -15.05 17.26 1.61
N ASP A 128 -15.95 18.20 1.90
CA ASP A 128 -17.09 18.00 2.80
C ASP A 128 -18.17 17.20 2.04
N GLN A 129 -17.98 15.89 1.94
CA GLN A 129 -18.89 14.97 1.25
C GLN A 129 -19.55 14.03 2.26
N GLU A 130 -20.87 13.98 2.23
CA GLU A 130 -21.67 12.96 2.92
C GLU A 130 -21.58 11.64 2.13
N THR A 131 -20.45 10.95 2.24
CA THR A 131 -20.30 9.59 1.72
C THR A 131 -20.65 8.57 2.80
N GLU A 132 -21.22 7.43 2.41
CA GLU A 132 -21.41 6.28 3.33
C GLU A 132 -20.07 5.69 3.82
N ASP A 133 -18.97 6.03 3.17
CA ASP A 133 -17.62 5.64 3.59
C ASP A 133 -17.25 6.26 4.94
N ALA A 134 -16.67 5.43 5.81
CA ALA A 134 -16.28 5.81 7.18
C ALA A 134 -15.18 6.88 7.29
N PHE A 135 -14.65 7.39 6.17
CA PHE A 135 -13.58 8.38 6.15
C PHE A 135 -14.00 9.68 5.46
N HIS A 136 -14.06 10.76 6.22
CA HIS A 136 -14.21 12.12 5.71
C HIS A 136 -12.89 12.88 5.89
N PHE A 137 -12.38 13.52 4.83
CA PHE A 137 -11.19 14.36 4.94
C PHE A 137 -11.50 15.68 5.67
N ILE A 138 -12.59 16.35 5.28
CA ILE A 138 -13.19 17.47 6.02
C ILE A 138 -14.48 16.97 6.66
N ASP A 139 -14.64 17.20 7.97
CA ASP A 139 -15.81 16.71 8.70
C ASP A 139 -16.97 17.71 8.65
N TYR A 140 -16.66 18.99 8.43
CA TYR A 140 -17.67 20.04 8.34
C TYR A 140 -17.06 21.33 7.76
N ALA A 141 -17.69 21.90 6.73
CA ALA A 141 -17.38 23.22 6.21
C ALA A 141 -18.60 24.16 6.31
N ASN A 142 -18.43 25.30 7.01
CA ASN A 142 -19.47 26.31 7.15
C ASN A 142 -19.09 27.58 6.39
N GLY A 143 -19.81 27.85 5.29
CA GLY A 143 -19.66 29.06 4.49
C GLY A 143 -20.02 30.37 5.21
N ILE A 144 -21.02 30.33 6.11
CA ILE A 144 -21.53 31.49 6.85
C ILE A 144 -20.52 31.91 7.92
N ASN A 145 -20.08 30.95 8.73
CA ASN A 145 -19.11 31.18 9.82
C ASN A 145 -17.65 31.17 9.35
N ARG A 146 -17.41 30.84 8.07
CA ARG A 146 -16.10 30.70 7.43
C ARG A 146 -15.14 29.81 8.21
N LYS A 147 -15.60 28.60 8.53
CA LYS A 147 -14.84 27.60 9.28
C LYS A 147 -14.83 26.27 8.53
N ILE A 148 -13.66 25.65 8.47
CA ILE A 148 -13.46 24.28 8.02
C ILE A 148 -12.98 23.49 9.24
N VAL A 149 -13.66 22.39 9.56
CA VAL A 149 -13.40 21.59 10.76
C VAL A 149 -12.85 20.24 10.34
N LEU A 150 -11.76 19.84 10.99
CA LEU A 150 -11.16 18.53 10.85
C LEU A 150 -11.09 17.86 12.22
N THR A 151 -11.40 16.57 12.27
CA THR A 151 -11.29 15.73 13.46
C THR A 151 -10.45 14.51 13.14
N SER A 152 -9.55 14.17 14.05
CA SER A 152 -8.80 12.92 13.97
C SER A 152 -9.00 12.17 15.27
N LEU A 153 -9.47 10.93 15.15
CA LEU A 153 -9.58 9.99 16.27
C LEU A 153 -8.18 9.62 16.78
N THR A 154 -7.22 9.47 15.87
CA THR A 154 -5.83 9.09 16.17
C THR A 154 -5.13 10.17 17.00
N GLU A 155 -5.31 11.43 16.62
CA GLU A 155 -4.72 12.58 17.34
C GLU A 155 -5.61 13.06 18.50
N LYS A 156 -6.82 12.49 18.66
CA LYS A 156 -7.86 12.95 19.59
C LYS A 156 -8.08 14.46 19.56
N SER A 157 -7.99 15.05 18.37
CA SER A 157 -7.92 16.49 18.18
C SER A 157 -8.97 16.97 17.19
N ARG A 158 -9.62 18.08 17.55
CA ARG A 158 -10.49 18.85 16.68
C ARG A 158 -9.74 20.11 16.26
N LEU A 159 -9.48 20.22 14.97
CA LEU A 159 -8.89 21.39 14.37
C LEU A 159 -9.98 22.23 13.69
N ILE A 160 -9.90 23.55 13.86
CA ILE A 160 -10.72 24.50 13.12
C ILE A 160 -9.77 25.39 12.33
N LEU A 161 -9.97 25.44 11.02
CA LEU A 161 -9.35 26.37 10.08
C LEU A 161 -10.36 27.48 9.82
N LYS A 162 -10.09 28.68 10.33
CA LYS A 162 -10.90 29.86 10.05
C LYS A 162 -10.35 30.56 8.81
N TYR A 163 -11.22 30.93 7.89
CA TYR A 163 -10.86 31.73 6.72
C TYR A 163 -11.68 33.02 6.70
N TYR A 164 -11.25 34.00 5.93
CA TYR A 164 -11.81 35.36 5.94
C TYR A 164 -12.20 35.78 4.53
N LYS A 165 -12.86 36.94 4.40
CA LYS A 165 -13.07 37.59 3.08
C LYS A 165 -11.76 38.16 2.57
N GLU A 166 -10.95 38.68 3.49
CA GLU A 166 -9.59 39.14 3.23
C GLU A 166 -8.68 37.93 3.01
N ILE A 167 -7.82 38.05 2.00
CA ILE A 167 -6.83 37.06 1.62
C ILE A 167 -5.50 37.50 2.24
N PRO A 168 -4.78 36.62 2.94
CA PRO A 168 -3.47 36.98 3.48
C PRO A 168 -2.51 37.41 2.36
N ASN A 169 -1.69 38.43 2.63
CA ASN A 169 -0.59 38.78 1.72
C ASN A 169 0.51 37.71 1.82
N PHE A 170 0.70 36.95 0.75
CA PHE A 170 1.71 35.91 0.63
C PHE A 170 2.95 36.47 -0.08
N SER A 171 4.12 35.88 0.20
CA SER A 171 5.36 36.24 -0.51
C SER A 171 5.18 36.12 -2.02
N SER A 172 5.44 37.21 -2.75
CA SER A 172 5.38 37.25 -4.21
C SER A 172 6.54 36.52 -4.89
N LYS A 173 7.56 36.11 -4.11
CA LYS A 173 8.76 35.42 -4.60
C LYS A 173 8.63 33.89 -4.63
N ILE A 174 7.64 33.34 -3.93
CA ILE A 174 7.45 31.89 -3.78
C ILE A 174 6.21 31.48 -4.56
N ASP A 175 6.33 30.47 -5.42
CA ASP A 175 5.20 29.89 -6.15
C ASP A 175 4.54 28.79 -5.31
N TYR A 176 3.38 29.08 -4.72
CA TYR A 176 2.62 28.11 -3.95
C TYR A 176 1.76 27.17 -4.82
N SER A 177 1.68 27.39 -6.14
CA SER A 177 0.87 26.56 -7.04
C SER A 177 1.35 25.10 -7.05
N ARG A 178 2.67 24.88 -6.97
CA ARG A 178 3.28 23.55 -6.96
C ARG A 178 2.88 22.77 -5.72
N SER A 179 3.04 23.37 -4.54
CA SER A 179 2.67 22.76 -3.26
C SER A 179 1.17 22.46 -3.20
N PHE A 180 0.34 23.36 -3.73
CA PHE A 180 -1.11 23.13 -3.81
C PHE A 180 -1.47 22.00 -4.77
N ASN A 181 -0.82 21.91 -5.94
CA ASN A 181 -1.04 20.81 -6.88
C ASN A 181 -0.59 19.46 -6.30
N GLN A 182 0.55 19.41 -5.60
CA GLN A 182 0.99 18.21 -4.87
C GLN A 182 -0.02 17.78 -3.80
N PHE A 183 -0.61 18.75 -3.09
CA PHE A 183 -1.67 18.49 -2.11
C PHE A 183 -2.91 17.87 -2.78
N LYS A 184 -3.39 18.43 -3.90
CA LYS A 184 -4.52 17.87 -4.66
C LYS A 184 -4.24 16.46 -5.17
N ASN A 185 -3.03 16.21 -5.66
CA ASN A 185 -2.64 14.89 -6.20
C ASN A 185 -2.67 13.78 -5.14
N CYS A 186 -2.64 14.11 -3.85
CA CYS A 186 -2.83 13.11 -2.79
C CYS A 186 -4.24 12.50 -2.79
N PHE A 187 -5.21 13.14 -3.44
CA PHE A 187 -6.60 12.67 -3.59
C PHE A 187 -6.86 11.98 -4.94
N ALA A 188 -5.82 11.73 -5.75
CA ALA A 188 -5.97 10.97 -6.99
C ALA A 188 -6.45 9.53 -6.70
N GLN A 189 -7.16 8.91 -7.66
CA GLN A 189 -7.75 7.57 -7.49
C GLN A 189 -6.73 6.48 -7.12
N GLU A 190 -5.49 6.62 -7.59
CA GLU A 190 -4.38 5.72 -7.26
C GLU A 190 -3.93 5.79 -5.78
N ASN A 191 -4.31 6.85 -5.06
CA ASN A 191 -3.86 7.17 -3.71
C ASN A 191 -4.95 7.03 -2.63
N GLN A 192 -5.90 6.10 -2.76
CA GLN A 192 -7.11 6.02 -1.91
C GLN A 192 -6.86 6.12 -0.38
N ASN A 193 -5.72 5.64 0.11
CA ASN A 193 -5.40 5.66 1.55
C ASN A 193 -4.56 6.87 1.98
N LEU A 194 -3.86 7.55 1.06
CA LEU A 194 -2.97 8.67 1.38
C LEU A 194 -3.70 9.87 2.04
N PRO A 195 -4.95 10.23 1.66
CA PRO A 195 -5.70 11.30 2.32
C PRO A 195 -5.85 11.11 3.83
N LYS A 196 -5.90 9.87 4.34
CA LYS A 196 -5.98 9.58 5.79
C LYS A 196 -4.72 10.06 6.52
N PHE A 197 -3.56 9.80 5.93
CA PHE A 197 -2.27 10.24 6.47
C PHE A 197 -2.12 11.75 6.33
N LEU A 198 -2.55 12.30 5.19
CA LEU A 198 -2.55 13.74 4.95
C LEU A 198 -3.40 14.50 5.97
N LYS A 199 -4.59 13.99 6.33
CA LYS A 199 -5.46 14.59 7.36
C LYS A 199 -4.73 14.67 8.69
N SER A 200 -4.07 13.59 9.09
CA SER A 200 -3.30 13.52 10.34
C SER A 200 -2.11 14.48 10.34
N SER A 201 -1.29 14.48 9.27
CA SER A 201 -0.15 15.40 9.13
C SER A 201 -0.59 16.87 9.13
N LEU A 202 -1.71 17.19 8.45
CA LEU A 202 -2.27 18.54 8.45
C LEU A 202 -2.71 18.95 9.86
N ILE A 203 -3.46 18.11 10.58
CA ILE A 203 -3.90 18.38 11.95
C ILE A 203 -2.69 18.58 12.88
N LYS A 204 -1.70 17.70 12.79
CA LYS A 204 -0.47 17.76 13.59
C LYS A 204 0.29 19.06 13.35
N TYR A 205 0.45 19.48 12.08
CA TYR A 205 1.10 20.75 11.75
C TYR A 205 0.29 21.94 12.27
N ALA A 206 -0.99 22.01 11.89
CA ALA A 206 -1.85 23.15 12.16
C ALA A 206 -2.18 23.35 13.65
N SER A 207 -2.16 22.28 14.45
CA SER A 207 -2.39 22.36 15.90
C SER A 207 -1.33 23.19 16.64
N ARG A 208 -0.11 23.29 16.07
CA ARG A 208 1.00 24.09 16.61
C ARG A 208 0.93 25.57 16.21
N CYS A 209 0.09 25.90 15.22
CA CYS A 209 -0.08 27.26 14.74
C CYS A 209 -1.13 28.02 15.57
N GLN A 210 -0.93 29.34 15.70
CA GLN A 210 -1.93 30.22 16.31
C GLN A 210 -3.25 30.19 15.54
N TYR A 211 -4.37 30.26 16.27
CA TYR A 211 -5.70 30.04 15.72
C TYR A 211 -6.05 30.94 14.51
N ASN A 212 -5.68 32.22 14.55
CA ASN A 212 -6.02 33.18 13.50
C ASN A 212 -5.15 33.06 12.24
N GLU A 213 -3.92 32.57 12.36
CA GLU A 213 -2.96 32.46 11.26
C GLU A 213 -2.87 31.05 10.67
N ARG A 214 -3.49 30.08 11.34
CA ARG A 214 -3.40 28.66 11.03
C ARG A 214 -3.63 28.34 9.55
N THR A 215 -4.70 28.88 8.96
CA THR A 215 -5.05 28.60 7.55
C THR A 215 -4.00 29.15 6.58
N LYS A 216 -3.46 30.35 6.87
CA LYS A 216 -2.36 30.95 6.11
C LYS A 216 -1.10 30.07 6.19
N LEU A 217 -0.67 29.74 7.40
CA LEU A 217 0.55 28.96 7.63
C LEU A 217 0.46 27.55 7.07
N VAL A 218 -0.73 26.92 7.14
CA VAL A 218 -0.98 25.63 6.49
C VAL A 218 -0.80 25.74 4.98
N PHE A 219 -1.35 26.78 4.35
CA PHE A 219 -1.21 26.98 2.91
C PHE A 219 0.26 27.21 2.49
N GLU A 220 0.99 28.02 3.25
CA GLU A 220 2.42 28.29 3.00
C GLU A 220 3.29 27.02 3.13
N ASN A 221 2.85 26.04 3.95
CA ASN A 221 3.64 24.86 4.29
C ASN A 221 3.05 23.55 3.74
N LEU A 222 2.20 23.62 2.71
CA LEU A 222 1.58 22.44 2.11
C LEU A 222 2.60 21.37 1.66
N SER A 223 3.74 21.77 1.08
CA SER A 223 4.79 20.83 0.66
C SER A 223 5.27 19.97 1.84
N SER A 224 5.63 20.61 2.96
CA SER A 224 6.13 19.88 4.13
C SER A 224 5.06 18.97 4.74
N ILE A 225 3.79 19.39 4.72
CA ILE A 225 2.67 18.58 5.21
C ILE A 225 2.46 17.33 4.31
N VAL A 226 2.54 17.51 2.99
CA VAL A 226 2.43 16.42 2.01
C VAL A 226 3.59 15.44 2.15
N ASP A 227 4.81 15.92 2.34
CA ASP A 227 5.99 15.06 2.49
C ASP A 227 5.94 14.23 3.79
N ASP A 228 5.52 14.82 4.91
CA ASP A 228 5.28 14.09 6.18
C ASP A 228 4.20 13.01 6.02
N ALA A 229 3.12 13.32 5.29
CA ALA A 229 2.05 12.38 5.00
C ALA A 229 2.52 11.20 4.16
N LYS A 230 3.29 11.45 3.09
CA LYS A 230 3.87 10.42 2.23
C LYS A 230 4.84 9.52 2.99
N MET A 231 5.73 10.11 3.78
CA MET A 231 6.68 9.37 4.62
C MET A 231 5.95 8.45 5.61
N THR A 232 4.91 8.97 6.28
CA THR A 232 4.12 8.18 7.23
C THR A 232 3.36 7.05 6.53
N PHE A 233 2.80 7.31 5.35
CA PHE A 233 2.14 6.31 4.54
C PHE A 233 3.11 5.20 4.09
N GLU A 234 4.32 5.56 3.66
CA GLU A 234 5.35 4.60 3.27
C GLU A 234 5.78 3.71 4.44
N ILE A 235 5.94 4.27 5.64
CA ILE A 235 6.23 3.51 6.87
C ILE A 235 5.08 2.53 7.16
N PHE A 236 3.83 2.97 7.04
CA PHE A 236 2.66 2.12 7.28
C PHE A 236 2.59 0.94 6.32
N ILE A 237 2.78 1.16 5.02
CA ILE A 237 2.80 0.11 4.00
C ILE A 237 3.94 -0.88 4.26
N ASN A 238 5.13 -0.37 4.60
CA ASN A 238 6.28 -1.20 4.93
C ASN A 238 6.01 -2.07 6.18
N ASN A 239 5.45 -1.53 7.26
CA ASN A 239 5.15 -2.29 8.47
C ASN A 239 4.08 -3.37 8.22
N LEU A 240 3.00 -3.05 7.50
CA LEU A 240 2.00 -4.05 7.11
C LEU A 240 2.59 -5.19 6.29
N SER A 241 3.53 -4.87 5.38
CA SER A 241 4.21 -5.91 4.60
C SER A 241 5.05 -6.83 5.49
N ILE A 242 5.72 -6.29 6.51
CA ILE A 242 6.51 -7.05 7.49
C ILE A 242 5.62 -7.97 8.32
N ASP A 243 4.49 -7.47 8.84
CA ASP A 243 3.58 -8.27 9.66
C ASP A 243 2.96 -9.43 8.86
N LYS A 244 2.61 -9.17 7.59
CA LYS A 244 2.13 -10.21 6.69
C LYS A 244 3.18 -11.30 6.48
N ILE A 245 4.43 -10.92 6.20
CA ILE A 245 5.53 -11.87 6.00
C ILE A 245 5.83 -12.67 7.26
N ARG A 246 5.78 -12.02 8.44
CA ARG A 246 5.96 -12.70 9.72
C ARG A 246 4.88 -13.74 9.95
N LYS A 247 3.63 -13.40 9.65
CA LYS A 247 2.51 -14.33 9.73
C LYS A 247 2.69 -15.50 8.75
N ASP A 248 3.00 -15.22 7.49
CA ASP A 248 3.22 -16.26 6.48
C ASP A 248 4.39 -17.19 6.88
N TYR A 249 5.43 -16.66 7.54
CA TYR A 249 6.54 -17.44 8.11
C TYR A 249 6.12 -18.31 9.30
N ASP A 250 5.33 -17.78 10.25
CA ASP A 250 4.83 -18.54 11.40
C ASP A 250 3.86 -19.64 10.95
N ASP A 251 3.03 -19.36 9.95
CA ASP A 251 2.12 -20.31 9.31
C ASP A 251 2.92 -21.42 8.58
N TYR A 252 3.93 -21.05 7.78
CA TYR A 252 4.87 -22.01 7.16
C TYR A 252 5.48 -22.94 8.19
N LYS A 253 6.01 -22.38 9.29
CA LYS A 253 6.60 -23.17 10.37
C LYS A 253 5.57 -24.12 10.98
N SER A 254 4.42 -23.60 11.41
CA SER A 254 3.40 -24.39 12.12
C SER A 254 2.86 -25.53 11.25
N GLN A 255 2.50 -25.24 10.00
CA GLN A 255 1.91 -26.21 9.09
C GLN A 255 2.82 -27.42 8.87
N TYR A 256 4.05 -27.20 8.42
CA TYR A 256 4.95 -28.30 8.08
C TYR A 256 5.44 -29.07 9.31
N PHE A 257 5.65 -28.40 10.44
CA PHE A 257 6.01 -29.11 11.68
C PHE A 257 4.87 -30.00 12.17
N ASN A 258 3.62 -29.56 12.04
CA ASN A 258 2.46 -30.35 12.44
C ASN A 258 2.23 -31.54 11.50
N GLU A 259 2.28 -31.31 10.18
CA GLU A 259 2.14 -32.38 9.17
C GLU A 259 3.23 -33.46 9.33
N VAL A 260 4.49 -33.06 9.43
CA VAL A 260 5.62 -33.99 9.65
C VAL A 260 5.48 -34.71 11.01
N ALA A 261 5.03 -34.02 12.06
CA ALA A 261 4.83 -34.65 13.38
C ALA A 261 3.68 -35.67 13.36
N GLU A 262 2.61 -35.41 12.62
CA GLU A 262 1.49 -36.34 12.49
C GLU A 262 1.89 -37.60 11.71
N ILE A 263 2.58 -37.44 10.57
CA ILE A 263 3.08 -38.57 9.78
C ILE A 263 4.09 -39.38 10.62
N LEU A 264 5.01 -38.71 11.33
CA LEU A 264 5.94 -39.35 12.26
C LEU A 264 5.19 -40.14 13.34
N LYS A 265 4.13 -39.59 13.92
CA LYS A 265 3.32 -40.28 14.92
C LYS A 265 2.69 -41.55 14.34
N LYS A 266 2.13 -41.50 13.13
CA LYS A 266 1.55 -42.67 12.43
C LYS A 266 2.60 -43.75 12.17
N ILE A 267 3.76 -43.38 11.62
CA ILE A 267 4.86 -44.32 11.34
C ILE A 267 5.41 -44.92 12.64
N THR A 268 5.61 -44.11 13.68
CA THR A 268 6.13 -44.57 14.98
C THR A 268 5.19 -45.58 15.63
N GLN A 269 3.88 -45.33 15.60
CA GLN A 269 2.87 -46.28 16.10
C GLN A 269 2.91 -47.61 15.34
N GLN A 270 3.08 -47.56 14.02
CA GLN A 270 3.22 -48.78 13.19
C GLN A 270 4.51 -49.55 13.53
N ILE A 271 5.62 -48.86 13.75
CA ILE A 271 6.92 -49.48 14.11
C ILE A 271 6.86 -50.15 15.48
N ILE A 272 6.26 -49.51 16.48
CA ILE A 272 6.16 -50.06 17.84
C ILE A 272 5.30 -51.33 17.86
N GLY A 273 4.25 -51.40 17.04
CA GLY A 273 3.39 -52.58 16.94
C GLY A 273 4.08 -53.80 16.33
N PHE A 274 5.16 -53.59 15.58
CA PHE A 274 5.73 -54.61 14.70
C PHE A 274 6.43 -55.78 15.43
N PRO A 275 7.32 -55.57 16.43
CA PRO A 275 7.89 -56.68 17.20
C PRO A 275 6.82 -57.55 17.88
N VAL A 276 5.73 -56.92 18.34
CA VAL A 276 4.61 -57.62 18.99
C VAL A 276 3.88 -58.52 17.99
N VAL A 277 3.63 -58.02 16.78
CA VAL A 277 3.01 -58.79 15.71
C VAL A 277 3.90 -59.96 15.31
N ILE A 278 5.20 -59.75 15.04
CA ILE A 278 6.12 -60.86 14.71
C ILE A 278 6.14 -61.90 15.82
N ALA A 279 6.30 -61.50 17.08
CA ALA A 279 6.37 -62.44 18.20
C ALA A 279 5.07 -63.25 18.35
N SER A 280 3.92 -62.60 18.18
CA SER A 280 2.60 -63.23 18.24
C SER A 280 2.38 -64.20 17.07
N THR A 281 2.82 -63.84 15.87
CA THR A 281 2.77 -64.70 14.70
C THR A 281 3.69 -65.91 14.86
N LEU A 282 4.92 -65.73 15.33
CA LEU A 282 5.84 -66.85 15.64
C LEU A 282 5.26 -67.80 16.69
N PHE A 283 4.66 -67.26 17.76
CA PHE A 283 4.00 -68.07 18.78
C PHE A 283 2.78 -68.83 18.24
N ALA A 284 2.00 -68.20 17.35
CA ALA A 284 0.88 -68.86 16.69
C ALA A 284 1.36 -70.03 15.82
N ILE A 285 2.43 -69.86 15.05
CA ILE A 285 3.05 -70.91 14.22
C ILE A 285 3.45 -72.11 15.11
N GLU A 286 4.13 -71.87 16.23
CA GLU A 286 4.57 -72.93 17.14
C GLU A 286 3.41 -73.74 17.73
N LYS A 287 2.27 -73.09 18.04
CA LYS A 287 1.10 -73.78 18.58
C LYS A 287 0.36 -74.63 17.56
N VAL A 288 0.41 -74.28 16.28
CA VAL A 288 -0.43 -74.89 15.23
C VAL A 288 0.36 -75.74 14.25
N LYS A 289 1.67 -75.94 14.48
CA LYS A 289 2.57 -76.69 13.61
C LYS A 289 2.11 -78.11 13.24
N GLY A 290 1.25 -78.72 14.06
CA GLY A 290 0.67 -80.05 13.78
C GLY A 290 -0.56 -80.05 12.86
N ASN A 291 -1.09 -78.89 12.46
CA ASN A 291 -2.26 -78.79 11.59
C ASN A 291 -1.90 -78.10 10.25
N PRO A 292 -1.74 -78.87 9.16
CA PRO A 292 -1.25 -78.33 7.89
C PRO A 292 -2.23 -77.35 7.24
N ILE A 293 -3.54 -77.57 7.41
CA ILE A 293 -4.58 -76.68 6.87
C ILE A 293 -4.47 -75.30 7.51
N PHE A 294 -4.25 -75.27 8.83
CA PHE A 294 -4.12 -74.01 9.56
C PHE A 294 -2.85 -73.24 9.18
N LEU A 295 -1.72 -73.94 8.94
CA LEU A 295 -0.49 -73.30 8.47
C LEU A 295 -0.64 -72.66 7.08
N TRP A 296 -1.34 -73.32 6.14
CA TRP A 296 -1.64 -72.73 4.82
C TRP A 296 -2.51 -71.48 4.93
N ILE A 297 -3.55 -71.52 5.77
CA ILE A 297 -4.40 -70.35 6.03
C ILE A 297 -3.56 -69.22 6.63
N LEU A 298 -2.72 -69.51 7.62
CA LEU A 298 -1.86 -68.52 8.28
C LEU A 298 -0.87 -67.89 7.30
N ALA A 299 -0.24 -68.69 6.43
CA ALA A 299 0.64 -68.20 5.37
C ALA A 299 -0.10 -67.26 4.39
N GLY A 300 -1.32 -67.63 3.98
CA GLY A 300 -2.17 -66.79 3.14
C GLY A 300 -2.52 -65.46 3.81
N VAL A 301 -2.90 -65.48 5.09
CA VAL A 301 -3.21 -64.26 5.87
C VAL A 301 -1.98 -63.36 6.01
N ILE A 302 -0.80 -63.91 6.29
CA ILE A 302 0.44 -63.14 6.35
C ILE A 302 0.75 -62.48 5.00
N LEU A 303 0.59 -63.19 3.89
CA LEU A 303 0.84 -62.63 2.56
C LEU A 303 -0.11 -61.46 2.27
N ILE A 304 -1.42 -61.63 2.49
CA ILE A 304 -2.42 -60.56 2.30
C ILE A 304 -2.10 -59.35 3.19
N THR A 305 -1.78 -59.59 4.46
CA THR A 305 -1.45 -58.53 5.42
C THR A 305 -0.17 -57.81 5.02
N THR A 306 0.82 -58.53 4.48
CA THR A 306 2.08 -57.96 3.97
C THR A 306 1.81 -57.00 2.81
N VAL A 307 0.99 -57.41 1.84
CA VAL A 307 0.60 -56.56 0.70
C VAL A 307 -0.12 -55.30 1.20
N TYR A 308 -1.06 -55.45 2.13
CA TYR A 308 -1.79 -54.31 2.70
C TYR A 308 -0.85 -53.33 3.42
N LEU A 309 0.07 -53.82 4.25
CA LEU A 309 1.03 -52.99 4.96
C LEU A 309 2.01 -52.28 4.01
N ILE A 310 2.43 -52.94 2.92
CA ILE A 310 3.25 -52.32 1.87
C ILE A 310 2.50 -51.15 1.21
N LEU A 311 1.20 -51.32 0.92
CA LEU A 311 0.37 -50.25 0.35
C LEU A 311 0.22 -49.06 1.31
N LEU A 312 0.01 -49.31 2.60
CA LEU A 312 -0.04 -48.24 3.61
C LEU A 312 1.30 -47.50 3.73
N LEU A 313 2.41 -48.23 3.70
CA LEU A 313 3.74 -47.65 3.76
C LEU A 313 4.04 -46.78 2.54
N ASN A 314 3.57 -47.21 1.37
CA ASN A 314 3.63 -46.42 0.14
C ASN A 314 2.86 -45.10 0.27
N MET A 315 1.63 -45.12 0.79
CA MET A 315 0.85 -43.90 1.01
C MET A 315 1.61 -42.92 1.91
N ASN A 316 2.13 -43.39 3.04
CA ASN A 316 2.93 -42.55 3.95
C ASN A 316 4.19 -41.99 3.27
N TYR A 317 4.83 -42.75 2.39
CA TYR A 317 5.98 -42.26 1.65
C TYR A 317 5.61 -41.16 0.66
N LYS A 318 4.54 -41.35 -0.12
CA LYS A 318 4.05 -40.34 -1.06
C LYS A 318 3.66 -39.04 -0.35
N ASP A 319 3.01 -39.15 0.81
CA ASP A 319 2.69 -37.98 1.64
C ASP A 319 3.96 -37.23 2.08
N LEU A 320 5.01 -37.94 2.50
CA LEU A 320 6.28 -37.33 2.88
C LEU A 320 6.99 -36.65 1.70
N ASP A 321 6.95 -37.27 0.53
CA ASP A 321 7.54 -36.71 -0.69
C ASP A 321 6.77 -35.47 -1.17
N TYR A 322 5.45 -35.50 -1.12
CA TYR A 322 4.59 -34.34 -1.39
C TYR A 322 4.89 -33.18 -0.43
N VAL A 323 4.94 -33.45 0.88
CA VAL A 323 5.27 -32.44 1.91
C VAL A 323 6.67 -31.84 1.65
N LYS A 324 7.63 -32.65 1.20
CA LYS A 324 8.97 -32.18 0.83
C LYS A 324 8.90 -31.18 -0.33
N HIS A 325 8.24 -31.55 -1.42
CA HIS A 325 8.11 -30.70 -2.61
C HIS A 325 7.37 -29.39 -2.30
N LEU A 326 6.29 -29.47 -1.52
CA LEU A 326 5.52 -28.31 -1.10
C LEU A 326 6.37 -27.37 -0.22
N SER A 327 7.09 -27.92 0.76
CA SER A 327 7.98 -27.17 1.64
C SER A 327 9.12 -26.48 0.87
N ASP A 328 9.72 -27.15 -0.12
CA ASP A 328 10.78 -26.54 -0.94
C ASP A 328 10.22 -25.40 -1.81
N ARG A 329 9.04 -25.58 -2.41
CA ARG A 329 8.38 -24.54 -3.22
C ARG A 329 8.01 -23.31 -2.39
N ASP A 330 7.42 -23.50 -1.22
CA ASP A 330 7.00 -22.39 -0.35
C ASP A 330 8.21 -21.69 0.30
N TYR A 331 9.29 -22.43 0.57
CA TYR A 331 10.56 -21.81 0.95
C TYR A 331 11.10 -20.89 -0.16
N ASP A 332 11.04 -21.34 -1.41
CA ASP A 332 11.54 -20.59 -2.55
C ASP A 332 10.71 -19.35 -2.89
N SER A 333 9.39 -19.37 -2.61
CA SER A 333 8.54 -18.18 -2.78
C SER A 333 8.78 -17.12 -1.70
N ILE A 334 9.12 -17.54 -0.48
CA ILE A 334 9.31 -16.64 0.67
C ILE A 334 10.74 -16.08 0.72
N LYS A 335 11.77 -16.86 0.37
CA LYS A 335 13.19 -16.47 0.51
C LYS A 335 13.59 -15.18 -0.24
N GLY A 336 12.89 -14.86 -1.33
CA GLY A 336 13.21 -13.72 -2.20
C GLY A 336 12.67 -12.37 -1.72
N ASN A 337 12.04 -12.32 -0.54
CA ASN A 337 11.39 -11.10 -0.06
C ASN A 337 12.38 -10.08 0.53
N ASN A 338 12.14 -8.78 0.27
CA ASN A 338 12.90 -7.65 0.83
C ASN A 338 12.98 -7.63 2.36
N PHE A 339 12.08 -8.33 3.07
CA PHE A 339 12.17 -8.53 4.52
C PHE A 339 13.52 -9.13 4.96
N PHE A 340 14.00 -10.17 4.27
CA PHE A 340 15.26 -10.84 4.65
C PHE A 340 16.49 -10.00 4.32
N VAL A 341 16.38 -9.02 3.43
CA VAL A 341 17.43 -8.01 3.18
C VAL A 341 17.55 -7.07 4.38
N LYS A 342 16.42 -6.70 5.00
CA LYS A 342 16.39 -5.81 6.18
C LYS A 342 16.70 -6.55 7.49
N PHE A 343 16.36 -7.84 7.59
CA PHE A 343 16.56 -8.68 8.78
C PHE A 343 17.33 -9.96 8.44
N PRO A 344 18.66 -9.88 8.25
CA PRO A 344 19.48 -11.02 7.83
C PRO A 344 19.52 -12.15 8.88
N ASP A 345 19.40 -11.83 10.17
CA ASP A 345 19.40 -12.83 11.24
C ASP A 345 18.17 -13.74 11.17
N GLU A 346 17.01 -13.20 10.82
CA GLU A 346 15.77 -13.96 10.63
C GLU A 346 15.87 -14.91 9.42
N PHE A 347 16.61 -14.50 8.38
CA PHE A 347 16.89 -15.38 7.24
C PHE A 347 17.70 -16.61 7.66
N VAL A 348 18.71 -16.43 8.52
CA VAL A 348 19.51 -17.54 9.06
C VAL A 348 18.63 -18.50 9.86
N VAL A 349 17.71 -17.97 10.67
CA VAL A 349 16.74 -18.78 11.42
C VAL A 349 15.80 -19.53 10.47
N PHE A 350 15.27 -18.87 9.45
CA PHE A 350 14.41 -19.47 8.42
C PHE A 350 15.10 -20.61 7.68
N GLN A 351 16.35 -20.42 7.26
CA GLN A 351 17.15 -21.46 6.62
C GLN A 351 17.43 -22.65 7.55
N LYS A 352 17.73 -22.38 8.83
CA LYS A 352 17.88 -23.45 9.85
C LYS A 352 16.61 -24.26 10.02
N ILE A 353 15.45 -23.62 10.00
CA ILE A 353 14.14 -24.30 10.07
C ILE A 353 13.92 -25.18 8.84
N LYS A 354 14.14 -24.65 7.63
CA LYS A 354 14.05 -25.42 6.39
C LYS A 354 14.95 -26.65 6.41
N ASN A 355 16.20 -26.48 6.83
CA ASN A 355 17.15 -27.58 6.96
C ASN A 355 16.70 -28.62 7.99
N ARG A 356 16.11 -28.18 9.12
CA ARG A 356 15.55 -29.09 10.13
C ARG A 356 14.36 -29.89 9.62
N ILE A 357 13.44 -29.25 8.88
CA ILE A 357 12.29 -29.92 8.25
C ILE A 357 12.77 -30.93 7.21
N SER A 358 13.63 -30.50 6.28
CA SER A 358 14.19 -31.36 5.24
C SER A 358 14.96 -32.57 5.81
N THR A 359 15.75 -32.35 6.86
CA THR A 359 16.45 -33.45 7.56
C THR A 359 15.48 -34.43 8.20
N ARG A 360 14.41 -33.94 8.84
CA ARG A 360 13.38 -34.80 9.45
C ARG A 360 12.65 -35.61 8.39
N ILE A 361 12.24 -34.99 7.28
CA ILE A 361 11.59 -35.69 6.18
C ILE A 361 12.53 -36.77 5.62
N ARG A 362 13.79 -36.43 5.33
CA ARG A 362 14.79 -37.41 4.86
C ARG A 362 14.93 -38.60 5.81
N ASN A 363 15.02 -38.34 7.12
CA ASN A 363 15.12 -39.41 8.11
C ASN A 363 13.86 -40.30 8.11
N LEU A 364 12.67 -39.71 7.94
CA LEU A 364 11.42 -40.46 7.83
C LEU A 364 11.33 -41.31 6.56
N LEU A 365 11.79 -40.80 5.42
CA LEU A 365 11.86 -41.57 4.18
C LEU A 365 12.77 -42.80 4.36
N ILE A 366 13.93 -42.63 5.01
CA ILE A 366 14.86 -43.73 5.34
C ILE A 366 14.19 -44.75 6.28
N VAL A 367 13.41 -44.28 7.26
CA VAL A 367 12.66 -45.15 8.18
C VAL A 367 11.60 -45.95 7.42
N CYS A 368 10.82 -45.32 6.54
CA CYS A 368 9.87 -46.02 5.68
C CYS A 368 10.55 -47.09 4.82
N GLU A 369 11.68 -46.75 4.19
CA GLU A 369 12.42 -47.69 3.35
C GLU A 369 12.98 -48.87 4.17
N SER A 370 13.55 -48.59 5.34
CA SER A 370 14.04 -49.63 6.24
C SER A 370 12.91 -50.56 6.69
N TYR A 371 11.74 -49.99 6.98
CA TYR A 371 10.56 -50.74 7.41
C TYR A 371 10.04 -51.67 6.30
N PHE A 372 10.05 -51.21 5.04
CA PHE A 372 9.67 -52.04 3.90
C PHE A 372 10.50 -53.34 3.84
N TRP A 373 11.83 -53.20 3.97
CA TRP A 373 12.74 -54.34 3.91
C TRP A 373 12.61 -55.27 5.11
N ILE A 374 12.53 -54.71 6.32
CA ILE A 374 12.40 -55.51 7.55
C ILE A 374 11.11 -56.34 7.51
N LEU A 375 9.97 -55.70 7.19
CA LEU A 375 8.67 -56.37 7.07
C LEU A 375 8.71 -57.48 6.01
N GLY A 376 9.31 -57.18 4.86
CA GLY A 376 9.43 -58.13 3.77
C GLY A 376 10.22 -59.37 4.09
N VAL A 377 11.43 -59.15 4.63
CA VAL A 377 12.33 -60.23 4.99
C VAL A 377 11.75 -61.05 6.15
N SER A 378 11.20 -60.41 7.19
CA SER A 378 10.61 -61.13 8.33
C SER A 378 9.45 -62.03 7.90
N ASN A 379 8.55 -61.51 7.06
CA ASN A 379 7.38 -62.26 6.63
C ASN A 379 7.78 -63.40 5.67
N THR A 380 8.78 -63.17 4.82
CA THR A 380 9.37 -64.22 3.98
C THR A 380 9.96 -65.35 4.83
N ILE A 381 10.72 -65.01 5.89
CA ILE A 381 11.27 -65.99 6.82
C ILE A 381 10.15 -66.78 7.50
N MET A 382 9.11 -66.11 8.01
CA MET A 382 7.96 -66.79 8.64
C MET A 382 7.24 -67.73 7.68
N ILE A 383 7.04 -67.33 6.41
CA ILE A 383 6.47 -68.20 5.37
C ILE A 383 7.38 -69.41 5.12
N CYS A 384 8.69 -69.22 5.00
CA CYS A 384 9.63 -70.31 4.81
C CYS A 384 9.61 -71.30 6.00
N LEU A 385 9.50 -70.80 7.23
CA LEU A 385 9.37 -71.64 8.44
C LEU A 385 8.08 -72.46 8.43
N MET A 386 6.94 -71.88 8.03
CA MET A 386 5.69 -72.62 7.90
C MET A 386 5.76 -73.68 6.80
N LEU A 387 6.37 -73.38 5.65
CA LEU A 387 6.59 -74.35 4.58
C LEU A 387 7.51 -75.50 5.01
N HIS A 388 8.50 -75.21 5.85
CA HIS A 388 9.35 -76.23 6.44
C HIS A 388 8.56 -77.17 7.37
N HIS A 389 7.69 -76.63 8.22
CA HIS A 389 6.79 -77.45 9.05
C HIS A 389 5.76 -78.27 8.24
N LEU A 390 5.45 -77.83 7.02
CA LEU A 390 4.61 -78.56 6.07
C LEU A 390 5.37 -79.64 5.28
N GLU A 391 6.65 -79.88 5.61
CA GLU A 391 7.53 -80.86 4.95
C GLU A 391 7.72 -80.62 3.44
N VAL A 392 7.57 -79.38 2.99
CA VAL A 392 7.87 -79.00 1.60
C VAL A 392 9.37 -79.21 1.33
N PRO A 393 9.77 -79.78 0.18
CA PRO A 393 11.18 -79.98 -0.14
C PRO A 393 11.97 -78.67 -0.05
N ASN A 394 13.19 -78.71 0.52
CA ASN A 394 14.03 -77.51 0.72
C ASN A 394 14.22 -76.67 -0.54
N MET A 395 14.34 -77.31 -1.72
CA MET A 395 14.45 -76.61 -3.00
C MET A 395 13.19 -75.79 -3.33
N GLY A 396 12.00 -76.30 -3.00
CA GLY A 396 10.73 -75.59 -3.17
C GLY A 396 10.61 -74.38 -2.24
N ILE A 397 11.06 -74.51 -0.99
CA ILE A 397 11.09 -73.41 -0.02
C ILE A 397 11.98 -72.27 -0.52
N VAL A 398 13.20 -72.59 -0.99
CA VAL A 398 14.13 -71.59 -1.54
C VAL A 398 13.53 -70.89 -2.76
N PHE A 399 12.91 -71.63 -3.68
CA PHE A 399 12.28 -71.06 -4.86
C PHE A 399 11.14 -70.09 -4.51
N ILE A 400 10.25 -70.48 -3.58
CA ILE A 400 9.13 -69.65 -3.13
C ILE A 400 9.65 -68.40 -2.40
N GLY A 401 10.65 -68.54 -1.52
CA GLY A 401 11.25 -67.42 -0.81
C GLY A 401 11.87 -66.39 -1.77
N LEU A 402 12.63 -66.85 -2.77
CA LEU A 402 13.20 -65.98 -3.81
C LEU A 402 12.11 -65.32 -4.66
N ALA A 403 11.03 -66.03 -5.00
CA ALA A 403 9.91 -65.45 -5.74
C ALA A 403 9.24 -64.31 -4.97
N ILE A 404 8.99 -64.49 -3.67
CA ILE A 404 8.42 -63.45 -2.80
C ILE A 404 9.35 -62.24 -2.75
N LEU A 405 10.65 -62.43 -2.49
CA LEU A 405 11.62 -61.32 -2.45
C LEU A 405 11.72 -60.60 -3.80
N THR A 406 11.65 -61.31 -4.92
CA THR A 406 11.66 -60.72 -6.25
C THR A 406 10.42 -59.86 -6.49
N ILE A 407 9.23 -60.35 -6.13
CA ILE A 407 7.98 -59.59 -6.19
C ILE A 407 8.08 -58.34 -5.31
N MET A 408 8.68 -58.44 -4.14
CA MET A 408 8.90 -57.30 -3.26
C MET A 408 9.85 -56.26 -3.87
N ILE A 409 10.97 -56.68 -4.48
CA ILE A 409 11.91 -55.78 -5.18
C ILE A 409 11.20 -55.04 -6.31
N ILE A 410 10.42 -55.77 -7.13
CA ILE A 410 9.66 -55.18 -8.24
C ILE A 410 8.63 -54.18 -7.71
N THR A 411 7.91 -54.57 -6.66
CA THR A 411 6.90 -53.72 -6.02
C THR A 411 7.53 -52.45 -5.45
N ARG A 412 8.68 -52.57 -4.77
CA ARG A 412 9.46 -51.43 -4.25
C ARG A 412 9.87 -50.49 -5.37
N ASN A 413 10.50 -50.99 -6.43
CA ASN A 413 10.97 -50.15 -7.52
C ASN A 413 9.79 -49.47 -8.23
N LYS A 414 8.70 -50.19 -8.53
CA LYS A 414 7.50 -49.59 -9.14
C LYS A 414 6.88 -48.49 -8.27
N ILE A 415 6.83 -48.71 -6.95
CA ILE A 415 6.26 -47.77 -6.00
C ILE A 415 7.13 -46.52 -5.83
N TRP A 416 8.46 -46.68 -5.84
CA TRP A 416 9.41 -45.60 -5.57
C TRP A 416 9.89 -44.85 -6.81
N ASP A 417 9.82 -45.47 -7.99
CA ASP A 417 10.28 -44.90 -9.27
C ASP A 417 9.20 -44.08 -10.01
N GLU A 418 7.97 -43.96 -9.49
CA GLU A 418 7.00 -42.92 -9.90
C GLU A 418 7.49 -41.48 -9.64
N LYS A 419 8.75 -41.33 -9.23
CA LYS A 419 9.53 -40.13 -8.87
C LYS A 419 9.70 -39.03 -9.94
N SER A 420 8.96 -38.99 -11.05
CA SER A 420 9.32 -38.07 -12.14
C SER A 420 8.20 -37.45 -12.96
N VAL A 421 6.95 -37.46 -12.48
CA VAL A 421 5.89 -36.69 -13.15
C VAL A 421 5.06 -35.92 -12.13
N THR A 422 5.60 -34.79 -11.67
CA THR A 422 4.96 -33.47 -11.58
C THR A 422 5.92 -32.46 -11.00
#